data_AF-A0A530QWM2-F1
#
_entry.id   AF-A0A530QWM2-F1
#
_cell.length_a   1.000
_cell.length_b   1.000
_cell.length_c   1.000
_cell.angle_alpha   90.00
_cell.angle_beta   90.00
_cell.angle_gamma   90.00
#
_symmetry.space_group_name_H-M   'P 1'
#
loop_
_entity.id
_entity.type
_entity.pdbx_description
1 polymer ?
#
loop_
_entity_poly.entity_id
_entity_poly.type
_entity_poly.pdbx_seq_one_letter_code
_entity_poly.pdbx_strand_id
1 'polypeptide(L)' 'HIGTLASTLAAKAERAPASITDDMRMGSGPAMGGGSLLGKRPAAAEADPSKAPAEHLLHLILQDCSSCHSKFRQRVP' A
#
# COMPACT_ATOMS: atom_id res chain seq x y z
N HIS A 1 5.33 1.68 11.86
CA HIS A 1 5.18 1.64 10.39
C HIS A 1 3.73 1.31 10.01
N ILE A 2 3.25 0.06 10.10
CA ILE A 2 1.86 -0.30 9.70
C ILE A 2 0.76 0.55 10.37
N GLY A 3 0.90 0.89 11.65
CA GLY A 3 -0.05 1.77 12.35
C GLY A 3 -0.13 3.18 11.77
N THR A 4 0.99 3.73 11.31
CA THR A 4 1.04 5.05 10.64
C THR A 4 0.32 5.00 9.30
N LEU A 5 0.54 3.94 8.51
CA LEU A 5 -0.16 3.73 7.24
C LEU A 5 -1.67 3.61 7.47
N ALA A 6 -2.09 2.81 8.46
CA ALA A 6 -3.49 2.60 8.80
C ALA A 6 -4.18 3.90 9.25
N SER A 7 -3.55 4.68 10.14
CA SER A 7 -4.12 5.97 10.58
C SER A 7 -4.22 6.97 9.43
N THR A 8 -3.24 6.99 8.53
CA THR A 8 -3.26 7.88 7.37
C THR A 8 -4.35 7.47 6.38
N LEU A 9 -4.52 6.17 6.14
CA LEU A 9 -5.59 5.63 5.30
C LEU A 9 -6.97 5.97 5.89
N ALA A 10 -7.15 5.77 7.19
CA ALA A 10 -8.40 6.11 7.88
C ALA A 10 -8.74 7.61 7.72
N ALA A 11 -7.76 8.50 7.93
CA ALA A 11 -7.96 9.94 7.76
C ALA A 11 -8.34 10.35 6.31
N LYS A 12 -7.85 9.61 5.30
CA LYS A 12 -8.25 9.82 3.90
C LYS A 12 -9.64 9.24 3.61
N ALA A 13 -9.99 8.09 4.21
CA ALA A 13 -11.31 7.48 4.07
C ALA A 13 -12.42 8.39 4.60
N GLU A 14 -12.21 9.07 5.73
CA GLU A 14 -13.15 10.06 6.28
C GLU A 14 -13.44 11.24 5.32
N ARG A 15 -12.55 11.49 4.36
CA ARG A 15 -12.67 12.59 3.38
C ARG A 15 -12.99 12.08 1.98
N ALA A 16 -13.26 10.78 1.83
CA ALA A 16 -13.50 10.18 0.53
C ALA A 16 -14.84 10.65 -0.06
N PRO A 17 -14.89 10.99 -1.36
CA PRO A 17 -16.15 11.29 -2.03
C PRO A 17 -17.05 10.05 -2.12
N ALA A 18 -18.36 10.26 -2.25
CA ALA A 18 -19.35 9.17 -2.34
C ALA A 18 -19.20 8.30 -3.60
N SER A 19 -18.46 8.77 -4.61
CA SER A 19 -18.23 8.08 -5.88
C SER A 19 -16.75 8.00 -6.20
N ILE A 20 -16.33 6.92 -6.87
CA ILE A 20 -14.97 6.79 -7.40
C ILE A 20 -14.72 7.88 -8.44
N THR A 21 -13.79 8.79 -8.13
CA THR A 21 -13.34 9.86 -9.04
C THR A 21 -12.36 9.33 -10.08
N ASP A 22 -12.12 10.09 -11.14
CA ASP A 22 -11.17 9.71 -12.17
C ASP A 22 -9.73 9.58 -11.64
N ASP A 23 -9.34 10.42 -10.67
CA ASP A 23 -8.04 10.34 -10.00
C ASP A 23 -7.86 9.05 -9.19
N MET A 24 -8.95 8.47 -8.68
CA MET A 24 -8.93 7.20 -7.94
C MET A 24 -8.92 5.97 -8.87
N ARG A 25 -9.09 6.17 -10.18
CA ARG A 25 -9.03 5.08 -11.16
C ARG A 25 -7.58 4.84 -11.54
N MET A 26 -7.25 3.57 -11.75
CA MET A 26 -5.97 3.21 -12.35
C MET A 26 -5.91 3.79 -13.77
N GLY A 27 -5.20 4.90 -13.95
CA GLY A 27 -4.92 5.48 -15.25
C GLY A 27 -3.83 4.70 -16.01
N SER A 28 -3.41 5.19 -17.17
CA SER A 28 -2.24 4.70 -17.92
C SER A 28 -0.89 5.07 -17.26
N GLY A 29 -0.88 5.21 -15.93
CA GLY A 29 0.30 5.54 -15.14
C GLY A 29 1.38 4.46 -15.29
N PRO A 30 2.63 4.79 -14.89
CA PRO A 30 3.74 3.85 -15.01
C PRO A 30 3.37 2.50 -14.39
N ALA A 31 3.67 1.43 -15.12
CA ALA A 31 3.38 0.06 -14.68
C ALA A 31 3.81 -0.09 -13.22
N MET A 32 2.85 -0.39 -12.35
CA MET A 32 3.11 -0.72 -10.95
C MET A 32 4.02 -1.93 -10.99
N GLY A 33 5.33 -1.69 -10.84
CA GLY A 33 6.36 -2.66 -11.10
C GLY A 33 6.06 -3.92 -10.31
N GLY A 34 5.65 -4.98 -11.01
CA GLY A 34 5.63 -6.32 -10.45
C GLY A 34 7.00 -6.56 -9.83
N GLY A 35 7.01 -6.98 -8.56
CA GLY A 35 8.21 -7.10 -7.76
C GLY A 35 9.37 -7.68 -8.57
N SER A 36 10.47 -6.94 -8.64
CA SER A 36 11.67 -7.31 -9.39
C SER A 36 12.03 -8.78 -9.14
N LEU A 37 12.04 -9.59 -10.20
CA LEU A 37 12.57 -10.96 -10.19
C LEU A 37 14.08 -11.01 -9.81
N LEU A 38 14.74 -9.85 -9.78
CA LEU A 38 16.18 -9.68 -9.53
C LEU A 38 16.52 -9.26 -8.09
N GLY A 39 15.63 -9.53 -7.14
CA GLY A 39 15.89 -9.30 -5.73
C GLY A 39 15.48 -7.91 -5.24
N LYS A 40 15.35 -7.84 -3.92
CA LYS A 40 14.76 -6.77 -3.12
C LYS A 40 15.57 -5.49 -3.29
N ARG A 41 15.19 -4.62 -4.23
CA ARG A 41 15.60 -3.21 -4.12
C ARG A 41 15.01 -2.68 -2.81
N PRO A 42 15.78 -1.98 -1.96
CA PRO A 42 15.19 -1.24 -0.85
C PRO A 42 14.09 -0.37 -1.46
N ALA A 43 12.87 -0.47 -0.93
CA ALA A 43 11.82 0.47 -1.30
C ALA A 43 12.43 1.86 -1.19
N ALA A 44 12.32 2.66 -2.27
CA ALA A 44 12.78 4.04 -2.25
C ALA A 44 12.26 4.69 -0.96
N ALA A 45 13.12 5.44 -0.28
CA ALA A 45 12.87 6.01 1.04
C ALA A 45 11.40 6.42 1.20
N GLU A 46 10.75 5.90 2.23
CA GLU A 46 9.33 6.09 2.55
C GLU A 46 8.92 7.53 2.23
N ALA A 47 8.22 7.71 1.12
CA ALA A 47 7.55 8.97 0.84
C ALA A 47 6.59 9.21 2.01
N ASP A 48 6.57 10.42 2.55
CA ASP A 48 5.63 10.84 3.59
C ASP A 48 4.24 10.26 3.29
N PRO A 49 3.71 9.33 4.13
CA PRO A 49 2.48 8.60 3.84
C PRO A 49 1.29 9.52 3.58
N SER A 50 1.30 10.73 4.14
CA SER A 50 0.24 11.72 3.92
C SER A 50 0.13 12.17 2.47
N LYS A 51 1.25 12.15 1.73
CA LYS A 51 1.36 12.55 0.31
C LYS A 51 0.99 11.42 -0.64
N ALA A 52 0.92 10.18 -0.18
CA ALA A 52 0.52 9.05 -1.01
C ALA A 52 -1.01 9.05 -1.26
N PRO A 53 -1.46 8.55 -2.41
CA PRO A 53 -2.87 8.24 -2.64
C PRO A 53 -3.38 7.16 -1.67
N ALA A 54 -4.69 7.15 -1.39
CA ALA A 54 -5.29 6.22 -0.42
C ALA A 54 -5.12 4.75 -0.84
N GLU A 55 -5.27 4.48 -2.14
CA GLU A 55 -5.05 3.20 -2.78
C GLU A 55 -3.59 2.71 -2.65
N HIS A 56 -2.62 3.63 -2.67
CA HIS A 56 -1.22 3.28 -2.45
C HIS A 56 -0.98 2.90 -0.99
N LEU A 57 -1.58 3.60 -0.03
CA LEU A 57 -1.49 3.24 1.40
C LEU A 57 -2.13 1.87 1.66
N LEU A 58 -3.29 1.59 1.06
CA LEU A 58 -3.93 0.28 1.15
C LEU A 58 -3.01 -0.82 0.59
N HIS A 59 -2.38 -0.57 -0.56
CA HIS A 59 -1.43 -1.50 -1.15
C HIS A 59 -0.25 -1.80 -0.22
N LEU A 60 0.35 -0.79 0.40
CA LEU A 60 1.45 -0.97 1.34
C LEU A 60 1.03 -1.78 2.57
N ILE A 61 -0.14 -1.51 3.14
CA ILE A 61 -0.68 -2.29 4.27
C ILE A 61 -0.86 -3.76 3.89
N LEU A 62 -1.42 -4.04 2.71
CA LEU A 62 -1.61 -5.42 2.23
C LEU A 62 -0.28 -6.12 1.98
N GLN A 63 0.71 -5.41 1.43
CA GLN A 63 2.07 -5.92 1.23
C GLN A 63 2.74 -6.28 2.56
N ASP A 64 2.62 -5.41 3.57
CA ASP A 64 3.16 -5.64 4.92
C ASP A 64 2.49 -6.84 5.61
N CYS A 65 1.16 -6.92 5.55
CA CYS A 65 0.41 -8.06 6.07
C CYS A 65 0.85 -9.37 5.40
N SER A 66 0.97 -9.37 4.06
CA SER A 66 1.41 -10.54 3.30
C SER A 66 2.84 -10.96 3.68
N SER A 67 3.76 -9.99 3.77
CA SER A 67 5.15 -10.22 4.18
C SER A 67 5.23 -10.79 5.59
N CYS A 68 4.52 -10.18 6.55
CA CYS A 68 4.44 -10.64 7.93
C CYS A 68 3.89 -12.07 8.01
N HIS A 69 2.77 -12.34 7.35
CA HIS A 69 2.16 -13.67 7.36
C HIS A 69 3.00 -14.72 6.64
N SER A 70 3.73 -14.37 5.59
CA SER A 70 4.64 -15.32 4.92
C SER A 70 5.76 -15.80 5.85
N LYS A 71 6.20 -14.94 6.77
CA LYS A 71 7.33 -15.21 7.67
C LYS A 71 6.91 -15.80 9.02
N PHE A 72 5.78 -15.37 9.56
CA PHE A 72 5.42 -15.63 10.96
C PHE A 72 4.10 -16.38 11.14
N ARG A 73 3.31 -16.62 10.09
CA ARG A 73 2.08 -17.39 10.22
C ARG A 73 2.40 -18.82 10.63
N GLN A 74 1.84 -19.25 11.75
CA GLN A 74 1.90 -20.65 12.19
C GLN A 74 1.31 -21.54 11.10
N ARG A 75 2.08 -22.53 10.66
CA ARG A 75 1.56 -23.61 9.81
C ARG A 75 0.91 -24.62 10.75
N VAL A 76 -0.39 -24.82 10.60
CA VAL A 76 -1.07 -25.93 11.27
C VAL A 76 -0.55 -27.22 10.60
N PRO A 77 -0.05 -28.19 11.37
CA PRO A 77 0.45 -29.45 10.82
C PRO A 77 -0.65 -30.28 10.15
#